data_AF-A0A930GTD5-F1
#
_entry.id   AF-A0A930GTD5-F1
#
_cell.length_a   1.000
_cell.length_b   1.000
_cell.length_c   1.000
_cell.angle_alpha   90.00
_cell.angle_beta   90.00
_cell.angle_gamma   90.00
#
_symmetry.space_group_name_H-M   'P 1'
#
loop_
_entity.id
_entity.type
_entity.pdbx_description
1 polymer ?
#
loop_
_entity_poly.entity_id
_entity_poly.type
_entity_poly.pdbx_seq_one_letter_code
_entity_poly.pdbx_strand_id
1 'polypeptide(L)'
;MNLDILYKLQAQLRNSIITGSSLIKEDFRLKKCVDDMEALSKVAPVFAQIKKQAEELFVCDNPGEKTLDLLALVDAVLETQAGTYESSELSDIEKSCGRVNGNYSYKMLEPIITALTTTGSGRWDILVEARKENPDIFLDYRILPKFIDGLGDGYSEISFMIGRWIMEYGKMMIEPLKKGFDPMGKSEMYLRFDIIADLAKEEENDFYLSVINGEARKDIRKRAIRSLKYSEDNIDFLIELATIADKASKTDAIETLKTFKNPKAVEFLKTVEVKKK
;
A
#
# COMPACT_ATOMS: atom_id res chain seq x y z
N MET A 1 19.65 -6.18 -21.78
CA MET A 1 19.72 -6.57 -23.20
C MET A 1 19.76 -5.30 -24.03
N ASN A 2 20.70 -5.15 -24.98
CA ASN A 2 20.72 -3.96 -25.85
C ASN A 2 19.66 -4.13 -26.96
N LEU A 3 18.66 -3.23 -26.99
CA LEU A 3 17.55 -3.24 -27.93
C LEU A 3 17.70 -2.23 -29.09
N ASP A 4 18.88 -1.60 -29.24
CA ASP A 4 19.15 -0.61 -30.29
C ASP A 4 18.87 -1.14 -31.71
N ILE A 5 19.15 -2.44 -31.94
CA ILE A 5 18.87 -3.11 -33.22
C ILE A 5 17.35 -3.12 -33.49
N LEU A 6 16.56 -3.38 -32.45
CA LEU A 6 15.10 -3.44 -32.55
C LEU A 6 14.47 -2.05 -32.72
N TYR A 7 15.00 -1.02 -32.03
CA TYR A 7 14.59 0.37 -32.24
C TYR A 7 14.92 0.88 -33.65
N LYS A 8 16.08 0.52 -34.20
CA LYS A 8 16.44 0.87 -35.59
C LYS A 8 15.51 0.20 -36.59
N LEU A 9 15.18 -1.08 -36.38
CA LEU A 9 14.20 -1.79 -37.21
C LEU A 9 12.83 -1.12 -37.13
N GLN A 10 12.32 -0.84 -35.93
CA GLN A 10 11.05 -0.15 -35.70
C GLN A 10 10.98 1.18 -36.44
N ALA A 11 12.02 2.03 -36.29
CA ALA A 11 12.09 3.33 -36.95
C ALA A 11 12.06 3.18 -38.48
N GLN A 12 12.79 2.20 -39.02
CA GLN A 12 12.82 1.99 -40.46
C GLN A 12 11.50 1.43 -41.00
N LEU A 13 10.84 0.50 -40.31
CA LEU A 13 9.51 0.02 -40.68
C LEU A 13 8.48 1.16 -40.74
N ARG A 14 8.51 2.07 -39.74
CA ARG A 14 7.67 3.28 -39.74
C ARG A 14 7.97 4.18 -40.94
N ASN A 15 9.24 4.40 -41.25
CA ASN A 15 9.65 5.19 -42.41
C ASN A 15 9.20 4.56 -43.73
N SER A 16 9.29 3.23 -43.87
CA SER A 16 8.84 2.53 -45.07
C SER A 16 7.32 2.63 -45.27
N ILE A 17 6.53 2.61 -44.18
CA ILE A 17 5.08 2.87 -44.26
C ILE A 17 4.79 4.31 -44.71
N ILE A 18 5.46 5.30 -44.12
CA ILE A 18 5.27 6.73 -44.44
C ILE A 18 5.65 7.04 -45.89
N THR A 19 6.76 6.47 -46.35
CA THR A 19 7.30 6.74 -47.70
C THR A 19 6.53 5.97 -48.78
N GLY A 20 5.86 4.88 -48.40
CA GLY A 20 5.05 4.06 -49.29
C GLY A 20 5.57 2.62 -49.36
N SER A 21 4.68 1.66 -49.10
CA SER A 21 5.00 0.23 -49.03
C SER A 21 5.49 -0.37 -50.35
N SER A 22 5.26 0.29 -51.47
CA SER A 22 5.76 -0.12 -52.79
C SER A 22 7.28 -0.09 -52.90
N LEU A 23 7.96 0.71 -52.07
CA LEU A 23 9.42 0.90 -52.11
C LEU A 23 10.18 -0.08 -51.20
N ILE A 24 9.48 -0.89 -50.40
CA ILE A 24 10.07 -1.80 -49.42
C ILE A 24 11.04 -2.80 -50.06
N LYS A 25 10.71 -3.30 -51.26
CA LYS A 25 11.54 -4.29 -51.96
C LYS A 25 12.94 -3.75 -52.33
N GLU A 26 13.07 -2.43 -52.44
CA GLU A 26 14.31 -1.74 -52.84
C GLU A 26 14.94 -0.95 -51.67
N ASP A 27 14.38 -1.05 -50.47
CA ASP A 27 14.85 -0.31 -49.30
C ASP A 27 16.11 -0.96 -48.69
N PHE A 28 17.28 -0.54 -49.17
CA PHE A 28 18.57 -1.00 -48.66
C PHE A 28 18.79 -0.68 -47.17
N ARG A 29 18.15 0.37 -46.64
CA ARG A 29 18.27 0.73 -45.22
C ARG A 29 17.50 -0.27 -44.37
N LEU A 30 16.27 -0.61 -44.78
CA LEU A 30 15.50 -1.67 -44.16
C LEU A 30 16.24 -2.99 -44.23
N LYS A 31 16.80 -3.33 -45.40
CA LYS A 31 17.58 -4.56 -45.59
C LYS A 31 18.72 -4.69 -44.58
N LYS A 32 19.48 -3.61 -44.39
CA LYS A 32 20.53 -3.56 -43.36
C LYS A 32 19.99 -3.80 -41.94
N CYS A 33 18.88 -3.16 -41.57
CA CYS A 33 18.25 -3.38 -40.26
C CYS A 33 17.77 -4.83 -40.08
N VAL A 34 17.26 -5.47 -41.13
CA VAL A 34 16.89 -6.90 -41.10
C VAL A 34 18.11 -7.79 -40.93
N ASP A 35 19.21 -7.50 -41.61
CA ASP A 35 20.43 -8.29 -41.49
C ASP A 35 21.06 -8.15 -40.08
N ASP A 36 21.02 -6.94 -39.49
CA ASP A 36 21.48 -6.69 -38.12
C ASP A 36 20.68 -7.50 -37.06
N MET A 37 19.42 -7.89 -37.34
CA MET A 37 18.61 -8.73 -36.44
C MET A 37 19.18 -10.14 -36.26
N GLU A 38 20.11 -10.61 -37.09
CA GLU A 38 20.80 -11.89 -36.89
C GLU A 38 21.42 -11.99 -35.49
N ALA A 39 21.98 -10.89 -34.98
CA ALA A 39 22.58 -10.83 -33.65
C ALA A 39 21.58 -11.10 -32.51
N LEU A 40 20.31 -10.68 -32.68
CA LEU A 40 19.25 -10.89 -31.69
C LEU A 40 18.48 -12.20 -31.91
N SER A 41 18.44 -12.71 -33.14
CA SER A 41 17.67 -13.91 -33.51
C SER A 41 18.02 -15.15 -32.68
N LYS A 42 19.28 -15.24 -32.21
CA LYS A 42 19.80 -16.36 -31.40
C LYS A 42 19.50 -16.21 -29.91
N VAL A 43 19.05 -15.03 -29.47
CA VAL A 43 18.82 -14.70 -28.05
C VAL A 43 17.46 -15.21 -27.59
N ALA A 44 16.41 -15.08 -28.42
CA ALA A 44 15.07 -15.54 -28.08
C ALA A 44 14.23 -15.87 -29.34
N PRO A 45 13.27 -16.81 -29.25
CA PRO A 45 12.42 -17.20 -30.38
C PRO A 45 11.65 -16.03 -31.01
N VAL A 46 11.23 -15.06 -30.21
CA VAL A 46 10.49 -13.88 -30.70
C VAL A 46 11.33 -13.01 -31.63
N PHE A 47 12.65 -12.89 -31.40
CA PHE A 47 13.55 -12.15 -32.29
C PHE A 47 13.81 -12.91 -33.59
N ALA A 48 13.88 -14.24 -33.54
CA ALA A 48 13.96 -15.05 -34.75
C ALA A 48 12.69 -14.90 -35.61
N GLN A 49 11.52 -14.83 -34.98
CA GLN A 49 10.25 -14.58 -35.66
C GLN A 49 10.22 -13.18 -36.30
N ILE A 50 10.63 -12.14 -35.58
CA ILE A 50 10.73 -10.77 -36.11
C ILE A 50 11.66 -10.74 -37.34
N LYS A 51 12.84 -11.36 -37.24
CA LYS A 51 13.79 -11.43 -38.37
C LYS A 51 13.16 -12.10 -39.60
N LYS A 52 12.52 -13.26 -39.40
CA LYS A 52 11.87 -14.01 -40.49
C LYS A 52 10.78 -13.17 -41.17
N GLN A 53 9.90 -12.55 -40.39
CA GLN A 53 8.84 -11.71 -40.94
C GLN A 53 9.39 -10.48 -41.68
N ALA A 54 10.49 -9.90 -41.18
CA ALA A 54 11.17 -8.79 -41.84
C ALA A 54 11.83 -9.21 -43.17
N GLU A 55 12.39 -10.42 -43.26
CA GLU A 55 12.94 -10.98 -44.51
C GLU A 55 11.83 -11.23 -45.55
N GLU A 56 10.63 -11.63 -45.13
CA GLU A 56 9.50 -11.87 -46.02
C GLU A 56 8.97 -10.59 -46.70
N LEU A 57 9.22 -9.41 -46.12
CA LEU A 57 8.76 -8.13 -46.67
C LEU A 57 9.29 -7.85 -48.07
N PHE A 58 10.51 -8.32 -48.39
CA PHE A 58 11.16 -8.06 -49.67
C PHE A 58 10.58 -8.88 -50.83
N VAL A 59 9.84 -9.96 -50.54
CA VAL A 59 9.36 -10.91 -51.55
C VAL A 59 7.84 -11.04 -51.60
N CYS A 60 7.12 -10.57 -50.59
CA CYS A 60 5.67 -10.68 -50.53
C CYS A 60 4.93 -9.76 -51.53
N ASP A 61 3.66 -10.09 -51.76
CA ASP A 61 2.76 -9.33 -52.65
C ASP A 61 2.04 -8.19 -51.92
N ASN A 62 1.88 -8.29 -50.59
CA ASN A 62 1.20 -7.33 -49.73
C ASN A 62 2.14 -6.71 -48.67
N PRO A 63 3.24 -6.04 -49.07
CA PRO A 63 4.23 -5.53 -48.12
C PRO A 63 3.67 -4.53 -47.12
N GLY A 64 2.62 -3.77 -47.48
CA GLY A 64 1.97 -2.83 -46.56
C GLY A 64 1.36 -3.50 -45.32
N GLU A 65 0.51 -4.51 -45.53
CA GLU A 65 -0.14 -5.26 -44.44
C GLU A 65 0.89 -5.97 -43.57
N LYS A 66 1.82 -6.71 -44.19
CA LYS A 66 2.88 -7.42 -43.45
C LYS A 66 3.79 -6.49 -42.66
N THR A 67 4.04 -5.27 -43.15
CA THR A 67 4.85 -4.28 -42.41
C THR A 67 4.10 -3.79 -41.18
N LEU A 68 2.78 -3.63 -41.25
CA LEU A 68 1.96 -3.25 -40.08
C LEU A 68 1.93 -4.38 -39.04
N ASP A 69 1.76 -5.64 -39.46
CA ASP A 69 1.80 -6.79 -38.55
C ASP A 69 3.17 -6.92 -37.87
N LEU A 70 4.25 -6.78 -38.63
CA LEU A 70 5.61 -6.80 -38.08
C LEU A 70 5.85 -5.64 -37.13
N LEU A 71 5.40 -4.42 -37.48
CA LEU A 71 5.53 -3.26 -36.61
C LEU A 71 4.77 -3.45 -35.30
N ALA A 72 3.57 -4.03 -35.34
CA ALA A 72 2.80 -4.36 -34.14
C ALA A 72 3.54 -5.38 -33.24
N LEU A 73 4.17 -6.40 -33.83
CA LEU A 73 5.00 -7.35 -33.08
C LEU A 73 6.23 -6.70 -32.47
N VAL A 74 6.93 -5.85 -33.22
CA VAL A 74 8.11 -5.11 -32.74
C VAL A 74 7.73 -4.16 -31.60
N ASP A 75 6.63 -3.41 -31.75
CA ASP A 75 6.12 -2.50 -30.72
C ASP A 75 5.74 -3.29 -29.46
N ALA A 76 5.02 -4.42 -29.58
CA ALA A 76 4.67 -5.26 -28.44
C ALA A 76 5.91 -5.80 -27.70
N VAL A 77 6.96 -6.19 -28.42
CA VAL A 77 8.22 -6.63 -27.79
C VAL A 77 8.90 -5.46 -27.08
N LEU A 78 8.98 -4.29 -27.70
CA LEU A 78 9.59 -3.11 -27.06
C LEU A 78 8.84 -2.67 -25.80
N GLU A 79 7.51 -2.65 -25.83
CA GLU A 79 6.65 -2.30 -24.69
C GLU A 79 6.78 -3.33 -23.55
N THR A 80 6.81 -4.63 -23.88
CA THR A 80 7.01 -5.67 -22.86
C THR A 80 8.42 -5.70 -22.30
N GLN A 81 9.42 -5.22 -23.01
CA GLN A 81 10.79 -5.10 -22.50
C GLN A 81 11.07 -3.79 -21.75
N ALA A 82 10.06 -2.94 -21.55
CA ALA A 82 10.18 -1.77 -20.68
C ALA A 82 10.62 -2.26 -19.28
N GLY A 83 11.79 -1.81 -18.83
CA GLY A 83 12.50 -2.30 -17.65
C GLY A 83 11.85 -1.98 -16.30
N THR A 84 10.53 -1.96 -16.22
CA THR A 84 9.79 -1.88 -14.96
C THR A 84 9.59 -3.29 -14.40
N TYR A 85 10.69 -4.00 -14.17
CA TYR A 85 10.68 -5.24 -13.40
C TYR A 85 11.34 -4.97 -12.07
N GLU A 86 10.56 -4.93 -11.01
CA GLU A 86 11.10 -5.02 -9.66
C GLU A 86 11.49 -6.48 -9.45
N SER A 87 12.79 -6.75 -9.24
CA SER A 87 13.31 -8.08 -8.95
C SER A 87 13.21 -8.39 -7.46
N SER A 88 12.05 -8.12 -6.86
CA SER A 88 11.74 -8.46 -5.48
C SER A 88 11.19 -9.88 -5.40
N GLU A 89 11.39 -10.53 -4.25
CA GLU A 89 10.70 -11.79 -3.96
C GLU A 89 9.19 -11.55 -3.98
N LEU A 90 8.45 -12.47 -4.60
CA LEU A 90 6.99 -12.42 -4.60
C LEU A 90 6.50 -12.50 -3.15
N SER A 91 5.77 -11.47 -2.71
CA SER A 91 5.11 -11.46 -1.42
C SER A 91 3.62 -11.72 -1.58
N ASP A 92 3.00 -12.23 -0.51
CA ASP A 92 1.53 -12.30 -0.45
C ASP A 92 0.91 -10.91 -0.62
N ILE A 93 -0.25 -10.87 -1.27
CA ILE A 93 -1.03 -9.63 -1.38
C ILE A 93 -1.57 -9.32 0.02
N GLU A 94 -1.10 -8.20 0.59
CA GLU A 94 -1.57 -7.73 1.88
C GLU A 94 -3.08 -7.47 1.85
N LYS A 95 -3.78 -7.86 2.92
CA LYS A 95 -5.21 -7.62 3.08
C LYS A 95 -5.46 -6.10 3.13
N SER A 96 -6.31 -5.59 2.24
CA SER A 96 -6.81 -4.21 2.29
C SER A 96 -8.12 -4.12 3.09
N CYS A 97 -8.67 -2.91 3.20
CA CYS A 97 -10.09 -2.78 3.50
C CYS A 97 -10.87 -3.57 2.43
N GLY A 98 -11.66 -4.58 2.83
CA GLY A 98 -12.30 -5.57 1.94
C GLY A 98 -13.43 -5.02 1.06
N ARG A 99 -13.33 -3.77 0.60
CA ARG A 99 -14.34 -3.06 -0.19
C ARG A 99 -13.78 -2.71 -1.56
N VAL A 100 -14.59 -2.94 -2.59
CA VAL A 100 -14.23 -2.59 -3.98
C VAL A 100 -14.28 -1.07 -4.12
N ASN A 101 -13.17 -0.49 -4.61
CA ASN A 101 -13.07 0.95 -4.83
C ASN A 101 -14.03 1.41 -5.93
N GLY A 102 -14.65 2.57 -5.74
CA GLY A 102 -15.41 3.24 -6.78
C GLY A 102 -14.52 3.69 -7.94
N ASN A 103 -15.10 3.86 -9.12
CA ASN A 103 -14.38 4.38 -10.29
C ASN A 103 -14.23 5.91 -10.16
N TYR A 104 -13.25 6.35 -9.36
CA TYR A 104 -13.00 7.78 -9.14
C TYR A 104 -11.94 8.35 -10.10
N SER A 105 -12.34 9.37 -10.85
CA SER A 105 -11.44 10.19 -11.66
C SER A 105 -10.45 10.97 -10.81
N TYR A 106 -9.25 11.23 -11.34
CA TYR A 106 -8.23 12.01 -10.63
C TYR A 106 -8.72 13.42 -10.23
N LYS A 107 -9.58 14.05 -11.03
CA LYS A 107 -10.16 15.37 -10.72
C LYS A 107 -10.99 15.37 -9.43
N MET A 108 -11.61 14.23 -9.08
CA MET A 108 -12.36 14.10 -7.83
C MET A 108 -11.42 13.85 -6.63
N LEU A 109 -10.30 13.16 -6.87
CA LEU A 109 -9.36 12.78 -5.82
C LEU A 109 -8.36 13.87 -5.48
N GLU A 110 -7.93 14.65 -6.46
CA GLU A 110 -6.86 15.64 -6.31
C GLU A 110 -7.14 16.64 -5.17
N PRO A 111 -8.34 17.22 -5.02
CA PRO A 111 -8.61 18.14 -3.91
C PRO A 111 -8.47 17.47 -2.54
N ILE A 112 -8.87 16.20 -2.43
CA ILE A 112 -8.79 15.41 -1.19
C ILE A 112 -7.33 15.06 -0.88
N ILE A 113 -6.56 14.64 -1.89
CA ILE A 113 -5.13 14.38 -1.75
C ILE A 113 -4.44 15.64 -1.27
N THR A 114 -4.68 16.77 -1.94
CA THR A 114 -4.09 18.06 -1.59
C THR A 114 -4.46 18.45 -0.16
N ALA A 115 -5.73 18.33 0.24
CA ALA A 115 -6.17 18.63 1.60
C ALA A 115 -5.53 17.71 2.68
N LEU A 116 -5.28 16.44 2.38
CA LEU A 116 -4.64 15.50 3.30
C LEU A 116 -3.11 15.65 3.38
N THR A 117 -2.46 16.07 2.30
CA THR A 117 -0.98 16.08 2.23
C THR A 117 -0.34 17.45 2.38
N THR A 118 -1.11 18.54 2.30
CA THR A 118 -0.59 19.90 2.39
C THR A 118 -1.02 20.58 3.69
N THR A 119 -0.38 21.71 3.99
CA THR A 119 -0.77 22.61 5.08
C THR A 119 -1.44 23.85 4.51
N GLY A 120 -2.41 24.40 5.21
CA GLY A 120 -3.12 25.61 4.79
C GLY A 120 -4.54 25.68 5.36
N SER A 121 -5.17 26.84 5.19
CA SER A 121 -6.58 27.04 5.51
C SER A 121 -7.50 26.39 4.46
N GLY A 122 -8.76 26.13 4.82
CA GLY A 122 -9.78 25.59 3.92
C GLY A 122 -9.71 24.08 3.66
N ARG A 123 -8.69 23.37 4.15
CA ARG A 123 -8.57 21.90 4.02
C ARG A 123 -9.74 21.18 4.67
N TRP A 124 -10.18 21.65 5.84
CA TRP A 124 -11.29 21.04 6.58
C TRP A 124 -12.58 21.02 5.75
N ASP A 125 -12.95 22.14 5.13
CA ASP A 125 -14.16 22.24 4.31
C ASP A 125 -14.11 21.27 3.13
N ILE A 126 -12.96 21.17 2.45
CA ILE A 126 -12.76 20.22 1.33
C ILE A 126 -13.01 18.78 1.77
N LEU A 127 -12.43 18.37 2.91
CA LEU A 127 -12.58 17.01 3.42
C LEU A 127 -14.03 16.72 3.84
N VAL A 128 -14.69 17.68 4.49
CA VAL A 128 -16.07 17.54 4.95
C VAL A 128 -17.04 17.46 3.79
N GLU A 129 -16.91 18.32 2.77
CA GLU A 129 -17.77 18.26 1.60
C GLU A 129 -17.56 16.96 0.82
N ALA A 130 -16.31 16.52 0.62
CA ALA A 130 -16.02 15.22 0.01
C ALA A 130 -16.66 14.06 0.77
N ARG A 131 -16.61 14.09 2.11
CA ARG A 131 -17.23 13.07 2.98
C ARG A 131 -18.76 13.07 2.86
N LYS A 132 -19.38 14.24 2.78
CA LYS A 132 -20.84 14.37 2.62
C LYS A 132 -21.31 13.84 1.27
N GLU A 133 -20.61 14.17 0.19
CA GLU A 133 -20.96 13.74 -1.16
C GLU A 133 -20.77 12.24 -1.34
N ASN A 134 -19.62 11.72 -0.90
CA ASN A 134 -19.31 10.32 -1.06
C ASN A 134 -18.38 9.84 0.07
N PRO A 135 -18.93 9.25 1.13
CA PRO A 135 -18.13 8.74 2.24
C PRO A 135 -17.02 7.80 1.79
N ASP A 136 -17.30 6.91 0.84
CA ASP A 136 -16.41 5.82 0.43
C ASP A 136 -15.21 6.29 -0.38
N ILE A 137 -15.14 7.57 -0.77
CA ILE A 137 -14.00 8.13 -1.50
C ILE A 137 -12.71 8.04 -0.68
N PHE A 138 -12.80 8.06 0.66
CA PHE A 138 -11.65 7.92 1.56
C PHE A 138 -11.13 6.49 1.66
N LEU A 139 -11.88 5.51 1.17
CA LEU A 139 -11.45 4.11 1.08
C LEU A 139 -10.73 3.81 -0.24
N ASP A 140 -10.72 4.73 -1.21
CA ASP A 140 -9.92 4.59 -2.43
C ASP A 140 -8.46 4.35 -2.07
N TYR A 141 -7.83 3.35 -2.68
CA TYR A 141 -6.46 2.94 -2.38
C TYR A 141 -5.41 4.06 -2.50
N ARG A 142 -5.69 5.10 -3.31
CA ARG A 142 -4.82 6.27 -3.49
C ARG A 142 -4.99 7.29 -2.37
N ILE A 143 -6.16 7.31 -1.71
CA ILE A 143 -6.51 8.23 -0.63
C ILE A 143 -6.25 7.60 0.74
N LEU A 144 -6.62 6.33 0.90
CA LEU A 144 -6.64 5.62 2.18
C LEU A 144 -5.34 5.77 3.00
N PRO A 145 -4.12 5.63 2.43
CA PRO A 145 -2.89 5.86 3.20
C PRO A 145 -2.81 7.28 3.75
N LYS A 146 -3.08 8.29 2.93
CA LYS A 146 -3.05 9.71 3.36
C LYS A 146 -4.15 10.04 4.34
N PHE A 147 -5.29 9.38 4.21
CA PHE A 147 -6.41 9.52 5.13
C PHE A 147 -6.02 9.01 6.52
N ILE A 148 -5.36 7.84 6.60
CA ILE A 148 -4.84 7.32 7.86
C ILE A 148 -3.71 8.19 8.41
N ASP A 149 -2.78 8.64 7.57
CA ASP A 149 -1.69 9.55 7.98
C ASP A 149 -2.23 10.87 8.56
N GLY A 150 -3.44 11.28 8.17
CA GLY A 150 -4.15 12.44 8.72
C GLY A 150 -4.50 12.32 10.21
N LEU A 151 -4.41 11.13 10.82
CA LEU A 151 -4.41 10.99 12.29
C LEU A 151 -3.23 11.73 12.94
N GLY A 152 -2.15 11.94 12.20
CA GLY A 152 -0.98 12.72 12.61
C GLY A 152 -1.04 14.20 12.27
N ASP A 153 -2.15 14.72 11.72
CA ASP A 153 -2.23 16.12 11.27
C ASP A 153 -1.94 17.10 12.41
N GLY A 154 -1.20 18.17 12.09
CA GLY A 154 -0.84 19.22 13.05
C GLY A 154 -2.04 20.03 13.54
N TYR A 155 -3.14 20.06 12.79
CA TYR A 155 -4.41 20.64 13.22
C TYR A 155 -5.27 19.58 13.90
N SER A 156 -5.42 19.69 15.22
CA SER A 156 -6.11 18.69 16.04
C SER A 156 -7.57 18.45 15.64
N GLU A 157 -8.24 19.44 15.05
CA GLU A 157 -9.61 19.31 14.55
C GLU A 157 -9.69 18.33 13.37
N ILE A 158 -8.69 18.35 12.48
CA ILE A 158 -8.62 17.42 11.34
C ILE A 158 -8.30 16.02 11.85
N SER A 159 -7.29 15.86 12.72
CA SER A 159 -6.94 14.53 13.24
C SER A 159 -8.09 13.91 14.04
N PHE A 160 -8.80 14.70 14.83
CA PHE A 160 -9.99 14.27 15.56
C PHE A 160 -11.12 13.84 14.60
N MET A 161 -11.43 14.66 13.59
CA MET A 161 -12.46 14.36 12.60
C MET A 161 -12.15 13.08 11.82
N ILE A 162 -10.90 12.92 11.37
CA ILE A 162 -10.44 11.71 10.69
C ILE A 162 -10.58 10.49 11.60
N GLY A 163 -10.13 10.57 12.85
CA GLY A 163 -10.28 9.47 13.82
C GLY A 163 -11.74 9.06 14.03
N ARG A 164 -12.66 10.03 14.09
CA ARG A 164 -14.11 9.77 14.16
C ARG A 164 -14.62 9.03 12.92
N TRP A 165 -14.25 9.47 11.73
CA TRP A 165 -14.68 8.80 10.49
C TRP A 165 -14.07 7.40 10.34
N ILE A 166 -12.83 7.19 10.78
CA ILE A 166 -12.21 5.86 10.81
C ILE A 166 -13.00 4.93 11.74
N MET A 167 -13.40 5.41 12.92
CA MET A 167 -14.25 4.64 13.83
C MET A 167 -15.62 4.29 13.23
N GLU A 168 -16.22 5.19 12.43
CA GLU A 168 -17.50 4.93 11.74
C GLU A 168 -17.40 3.81 10.70
N TYR A 169 -16.26 3.65 10.04
CA TYR A 169 -16.02 2.52 9.13
C TYR A 169 -15.92 1.18 9.86
N GLY A 170 -15.62 1.19 11.15
CA GLY A 170 -15.60 0.00 11.98
C GLY A 170 -14.43 -0.93 11.67
N LYS A 171 -14.64 -2.24 11.93
CA LYS A 171 -13.59 -3.27 11.94
C LYS A 171 -12.80 -3.41 10.62
N MET A 172 -13.35 -2.98 9.49
CA MET A 172 -12.62 -3.00 8.21
C MET A 172 -11.36 -2.12 8.19
N MET A 173 -11.24 -1.18 9.14
CA MET A 173 -10.08 -0.30 9.29
C MET A 173 -8.94 -0.92 10.11
N ILE A 174 -9.15 -2.05 10.80
CA ILE A 174 -8.15 -2.65 11.69
C ILE A 174 -6.86 -2.98 10.92
N GLU A 175 -6.95 -3.75 9.84
CA GLU A 175 -5.78 -4.13 9.03
C GLU A 175 -5.09 -2.90 8.38
N PRO A 176 -5.81 -1.97 7.73
CA PRO A 176 -5.21 -0.72 7.24
C PRO A 176 -4.47 0.09 8.30
N LEU A 177 -4.98 0.15 9.54
CA LEU A 177 -4.36 0.89 10.64
C LEU A 177 -3.08 0.21 11.15
N LYS A 178 -3.06 -1.14 11.16
CA LYS A 178 -1.88 -1.94 11.51
C LYS A 178 -0.77 -1.80 10.46
N LYS A 179 -1.12 -1.55 9.20
CA LYS A 179 -0.13 -1.33 8.14
C LYS A 179 0.71 -0.08 8.39
N GLY A 180 2.02 -0.27 8.54
CA GLY A 180 2.95 0.81 8.87
C GLY A 180 2.86 1.28 10.32
N PHE A 181 2.18 0.52 11.20
CA PHE A 181 2.16 0.83 12.63
C PHE A 181 3.57 0.68 13.22
N ASP A 182 4.06 1.77 13.79
CA ASP A 182 5.35 1.81 14.48
C ASP A 182 5.14 1.99 16.00
N PRO A 183 5.45 0.97 16.84
CA PRO A 183 5.42 1.09 18.30
C PRO A 183 6.33 2.18 18.87
N MET A 184 7.25 2.72 18.05
CA MET A 184 8.15 3.82 18.39
C MET A 184 7.74 5.18 17.78
N GLY A 185 6.59 5.24 17.12
CA GLY A 185 6.03 6.47 16.54
C GLY A 185 5.39 7.43 17.56
N LYS A 186 4.79 8.51 17.05
CA LYS A 186 4.24 9.62 17.87
C LYS A 186 2.69 9.61 17.88
N SER A 187 2.07 10.79 17.89
CA SER A 187 0.62 11.03 18.05
C SER A 187 -0.25 10.20 17.11
N GLU A 188 0.15 10.10 15.85
CA GLU A 188 -0.52 9.28 14.84
C GLU A 188 -0.62 7.82 15.28
N MET A 189 0.50 7.21 15.70
CA MET A 189 0.52 5.82 16.16
C MET A 189 -0.30 5.63 17.43
N TYR A 190 -0.36 6.65 18.30
CA TYR A 190 -1.19 6.59 19.50
C TYR A 190 -2.67 6.48 19.12
N LEU A 191 -3.12 7.29 18.17
CA LEU A 191 -4.51 7.28 17.69
C LEU A 191 -4.83 6.02 16.90
N ARG A 192 -3.92 5.55 16.02
CA ARG A 192 -4.08 4.26 15.33
C ARG A 192 -4.28 3.13 16.34
N PHE A 193 -3.45 3.07 17.38
CA PHE A 193 -3.55 2.03 18.41
C PHE A 193 -4.87 2.12 19.18
N ASP A 194 -5.25 3.32 19.63
CA ASP A 194 -6.49 3.52 20.39
C ASP A 194 -7.72 3.10 19.55
N ILE A 195 -7.75 3.46 18.26
CA ILE A 195 -8.82 3.06 17.32
C ILE A 195 -8.83 1.54 17.10
N ILE A 196 -7.68 0.90 16.85
CA ILE A 196 -7.59 -0.56 16.72
C ILE A 196 -8.15 -1.22 17.97
N ALA A 197 -7.68 -0.80 19.15
CA ALA A 197 -8.09 -1.35 20.42
C ALA A 197 -9.60 -1.20 20.66
N ASP A 198 -10.16 -0.05 20.27
CA ASP A 198 -11.58 0.21 20.45
C ASP A 198 -12.47 -0.55 19.48
N LEU A 199 -12.02 -0.83 18.26
CA LEU A 199 -12.76 -1.58 17.25
C LEU A 199 -12.64 -3.09 17.42
N ALA A 200 -11.44 -3.59 17.68
CA ALA A 200 -11.14 -5.02 17.74
C ALA A 200 -11.48 -5.62 19.11
N LYS A 201 -11.40 -4.83 20.18
CA LYS A 201 -11.55 -5.32 21.56
C LYS A 201 -10.62 -6.53 21.79
N GLU A 202 -11.11 -7.66 22.28
CA GLU A 202 -10.34 -8.87 22.53
C GLU A 202 -9.81 -9.57 21.26
N GLU A 203 -10.34 -9.28 20.07
CA GLU A 203 -9.96 -9.97 18.82
C GLU A 203 -8.50 -9.75 18.43
N GLU A 204 -7.89 -8.65 18.89
CA GLU A 204 -6.49 -8.30 18.63
C GLU A 204 -5.62 -8.41 19.89
N ASN A 205 -5.97 -9.34 20.80
CA ASN A 205 -5.21 -9.53 22.04
C ASN A 205 -3.74 -9.86 21.78
N ASP A 206 -3.46 -10.72 20.81
CA ASP A 206 -2.09 -11.10 20.42
C ASP A 206 -1.28 -9.88 19.94
N PHE A 207 -1.91 -8.96 19.22
CA PHE A 207 -1.29 -7.71 18.82
C PHE A 207 -0.94 -6.84 20.04
N TYR A 208 -1.84 -6.69 21.02
CA TYR A 208 -1.53 -5.93 22.24
C TYR A 208 -0.36 -6.56 23.01
N LEU A 209 -0.36 -7.89 23.18
CA LEU A 209 0.71 -8.61 23.85
C LEU A 209 2.05 -8.44 23.12
N SER A 210 2.06 -8.48 21.79
CA SER A 210 3.27 -8.25 21.00
C SER A 210 3.86 -6.85 21.22
N VAL A 211 3.02 -5.82 21.34
CA VAL A 211 3.44 -4.44 21.63
C VAL A 211 4.00 -4.30 23.05
N ILE A 212 3.41 -5.02 24.02
CA ILE A 212 3.91 -5.02 25.41
C ILE A 212 5.27 -5.72 25.49
N ASN A 213 5.43 -6.85 24.80
CA ASN A 213 6.65 -7.66 24.88
C ASN A 213 7.79 -7.17 23.98
N GLY A 214 7.48 -6.37 22.96
CA GLY A 214 8.46 -5.76 22.05
C GLY A 214 9.06 -4.44 22.52
N GLU A 215 9.81 -3.78 21.64
CA GLU A 215 10.26 -2.40 21.83
C GLU A 215 9.12 -1.44 21.52
N ALA A 216 8.75 -0.60 22.49
CA ALA A 216 7.63 0.33 22.34
C ALA A 216 7.82 1.55 23.24
N ARG A 217 7.37 2.72 22.76
CA ARG A 217 7.31 3.93 23.59
C ARG A 217 6.42 3.71 24.80
N LYS A 218 6.75 4.40 25.89
CA LYS A 218 6.01 4.34 27.16
C LYS A 218 4.51 4.57 26.98
N ASP A 219 4.11 5.55 26.16
CA ASP A 219 2.70 5.87 25.93
C ASP A 219 1.94 4.82 25.09
N ILE A 220 2.63 4.13 24.18
CA ILE A 220 2.05 3.03 23.38
C ILE A 220 1.96 1.77 24.25
N ARG A 221 3.04 1.43 24.98
CA ARG A 221 3.04 0.31 25.93
C ARG A 221 1.92 0.45 26.95
N LYS A 222 1.73 1.65 27.50
CA LYS A 222 0.62 1.99 28.41
C LYS A 222 -0.74 1.69 27.79
N ARG A 223 -0.97 2.08 26.53
CA ARG A 223 -2.23 1.80 25.82
C ARG A 223 -2.42 0.31 25.64
N ALA A 224 -1.37 -0.42 25.23
CA ALA A 224 -1.43 -1.86 25.05
C ALA A 224 -1.78 -2.60 26.35
N ILE A 225 -1.15 -2.25 27.48
CA ILE A 225 -1.49 -2.80 28.80
C ILE A 225 -2.97 -2.54 29.12
N ARG A 226 -3.45 -1.33 28.87
CA ARG A 226 -4.86 -0.96 29.14
C ARG A 226 -5.85 -1.66 28.22
N SER A 227 -5.46 -2.02 27.00
CA SER A 227 -6.28 -2.79 26.07
C SER A 227 -6.50 -4.23 26.51
N LEU A 228 -5.64 -4.77 27.39
CA LEU A 228 -5.84 -6.11 27.96
C LEU A 228 -7.11 -6.24 28.82
N LYS A 229 -7.76 -5.13 29.19
CA LYS A 229 -9.07 -5.12 29.87
C LYS A 229 -10.19 -5.84 29.09
N TYR A 230 -10.00 -6.07 27.80
CA TYR A 230 -11.04 -6.66 26.94
C TYR A 230 -11.18 -8.19 27.10
N SER A 231 -10.21 -8.88 27.72
CA SER A 231 -10.33 -10.32 28.01
C SER A 231 -9.89 -10.64 29.45
N GLU A 232 -10.67 -11.46 30.15
CA GLU A 232 -10.32 -11.97 31.48
C GLU A 232 -9.12 -12.92 31.46
N ASP A 233 -8.80 -13.52 30.30
CA ASP A 233 -7.63 -14.40 30.14
C ASP A 233 -6.31 -13.66 30.40
N ASN A 234 -6.33 -12.32 30.32
CA ASN A 234 -5.16 -11.48 30.57
C ASN A 234 -4.90 -11.19 32.06
N ILE A 235 -5.79 -11.59 32.98
CA ILE A 235 -5.66 -11.25 34.40
C ILE A 235 -4.33 -11.74 34.98
N ASP A 236 -3.91 -12.95 34.63
CA ASP A 236 -2.68 -13.56 35.15
C ASP A 236 -1.44 -12.81 34.67
N PHE A 237 -1.42 -12.45 33.40
CA PHE A 237 -0.35 -11.65 32.81
C PHE A 237 -0.32 -10.23 33.41
N LEU A 238 -1.47 -9.62 33.66
CA LEU A 238 -1.55 -8.31 34.31
C LEU A 238 -1.07 -8.35 35.77
N ILE A 239 -1.34 -9.42 36.51
CA ILE A 239 -0.82 -9.64 37.87
C ILE A 239 0.71 -9.78 37.86
N GLU A 240 1.24 -10.54 36.90
CA GLU A 240 2.68 -10.67 36.69
C GLU A 240 3.31 -9.29 36.42
N LEU A 241 2.80 -8.54 35.44
CA LEU A 241 3.25 -7.19 35.11
C LEU A 241 3.21 -6.26 36.33
N ALA A 242 2.13 -6.28 37.11
CA ALA A 242 1.98 -5.50 38.34
C ALA A 242 3.02 -5.85 39.42
N THR A 243 3.62 -7.04 39.35
CA THR A 243 4.60 -7.54 40.33
C THR A 243 6.04 -7.26 39.89
N ILE A 244 6.39 -7.55 38.64
CA ILE A 244 7.79 -7.60 38.19
C ILE A 244 8.22 -6.48 37.23
N ALA A 245 7.28 -5.80 36.56
CA ALA A 245 7.63 -4.83 35.50
C ALA A 245 8.24 -3.52 36.03
N ASP A 246 8.54 -2.57 35.14
CA ASP A 246 8.95 -1.21 35.56
C ASP A 246 7.80 -0.44 36.23
N LYS A 247 8.11 0.63 36.96
CA LYS A 247 7.14 1.40 37.76
C LYS A 247 5.93 1.89 36.94
N ALA A 248 6.13 2.31 35.68
CA ALA A 248 5.03 2.79 34.85
C ALA A 248 4.11 1.64 34.45
N SER A 249 4.68 0.55 33.92
CA SER A 249 3.93 -0.65 33.54
C SER A 249 3.19 -1.28 34.72
N LYS A 250 3.78 -1.32 35.93
CA LYS A 250 3.08 -1.77 37.15
C LYS A 250 1.84 -0.92 37.43
N THR A 251 1.97 0.40 37.29
CA THR A 251 0.86 1.33 37.55
C THR A 251 -0.26 1.09 36.54
N ASP A 252 0.05 1.00 35.26
CA ASP A 252 -0.96 0.76 34.23
C ASP A 252 -1.59 -0.64 34.33
N ALA A 253 -0.83 -1.67 34.70
CA ALA A 253 -1.38 -3.01 34.94
C ALA A 253 -2.35 -3.02 36.12
N ILE A 254 -2.00 -2.36 37.24
CA ILE A 254 -2.90 -2.21 38.39
C ILE A 254 -4.17 -1.44 38.02
N GLU A 255 -4.06 -0.33 37.28
CA GLU A 255 -5.24 0.42 36.81
C GLU A 255 -6.12 -0.43 35.90
N THR A 256 -5.52 -1.27 35.05
CA THR A 256 -6.26 -2.19 34.18
C THR A 256 -6.96 -3.29 34.98
N LEU A 257 -6.29 -3.86 35.98
CA LEU A 257 -6.87 -4.87 36.88
C LEU A 257 -8.12 -4.38 37.62
N LYS A 258 -8.18 -3.09 37.98
CA LYS A 258 -9.36 -2.50 38.64
C LYS A 258 -10.62 -2.52 37.78
N THR A 259 -10.48 -2.68 36.46
CA THR A 259 -11.64 -2.75 35.55
C THR A 259 -12.33 -4.11 35.60
N PHE A 260 -11.66 -5.17 36.09
CA PHE A 260 -12.22 -6.50 36.23
C PHE A 260 -13.02 -6.66 37.52
N LYS A 261 -14.11 -7.42 37.45
CA LYS A 261 -14.86 -7.89 38.64
C LYS A 261 -14.46 -9.31 39.06
N ASN A 262 -13.47 -9.88 38.38
CA ASN A 262 -12.99 -11.24 38.62
C ASN A 262 -12.38 -11.38 40.04
N PRO A 263 -12.71 -12.44 40.81
CA PRO A 263 -12.22 -12.63 42.17
C PRO A 263 -10.70 -12.59 42.31
N LYS A 264 -9.97 -13.15 41.33
CA LYS A 264 -8.51 -13.21 41.34
C LYS A 264 -7.88 -11.81 41.26
N ALA A 265 -8.41 -10.97 40.37
CA ALA A 265 -7.98 -9.58 40.25
C ALA A 265 -8.29 -8.78 41.54
N VAL A 266 -9.49 -8.95 42.10
CA VAL A 266 -9.91 -8.29 43.35
C VAL A 266 -9.04 -8.70 44.54
N GLU A 267 -8.73 -9.98 44.67
CA GLU A 267 -7.87 -10.49 45.73
C GLU A 267 -6.45 -9.92 45.62
N PHE A 268 -5.87 -9.91 44.43
CA PHE A 268 -4.56 -9.32 44.20
C PHE A 268 -4.53 -7.83 44.56
N LEU A 269 -5.53 -7.04 44.14
CA LEU A 269 -5.60 -5.60 44.41
C LEU A 269 -5.61 -5.28 45.92
N LYS A 270 -6.28 -6.11 46.74
CA LYS A 270 -6.24 -5.96 48.21
C LYS A 270 -4.82 -6.09 48.76
N THR A 271 -4.02 -7.02 48.24
CA THR A 271 -2.63 -7.19 48.68
C THR A 271 -1.75 -5.98 48.34
N VAL A 272 -2.05 -5.29 47.23
CA VAL A 272 -1.34 -4.09 46.78
C VAL A 272 -1.71 -2.87 47.64
N GLU A 273 -2.98 -2.72 48.03
CA GLU A 273 -3.45 -1.63 48.89
C GLU A 273 -2.87 -1.71 50.31
N VAL A 274 -2.75 -2.92 50.87
CA VAL A 274 -2.16 -3.12 52.20
C VAL A 274 -0.69 -2.70 52.25
N LYS A 275 0.07 -2.88 51.16
CA LYS A 275 1.49 -2.49 51.08
C LYS A 275 1.73 -0.98 50.92
N LYS A 276 0.69 -0.19 50.62
CA LYS A 276 0.80 1.28 50.45
C LYS A 276 0.48 2.07 51.72
N LYS A 277 -0.09 1.43 52.75
CA LYS A 277 -0.29 2.00 54.08
C LYS A 277 0.92 1.74 54.96
#